data_AF-A0A838I8U9-F1
#
_entry.id   AF-A0A838I8U9-F1
#
_cell.length_a   1.000
_cell.length_b   1.000
_cell.length_c   1.000
_cell.angle_alpha   90.00
_cell.angle_beta   90.00
_cell.angle_gamma   90.00
#
_symmetry.space_group_name_H-M   'P 1'
#
loop_
_entity.id
_entity.type
_entity.pdbx_description
1 polymer ?
#
loop_
_entity_poly.entity_id
_entity_poly.type
_entity_poly.pdbx_seq_one_letter_code
_entity_poly.pdbx_strand_id
1 'polypeptide(L)' 'MIEPRVYRAAFVPALLAAVLAMFSLESRPRPLTQGLAADVLFDGRLAATSAARLAEAEPSRRPGGRGDRATAAQVA' A
#
# COMPACT_ATOMS: atom_id res chain seq x y z
N MET A 1 -35.39 -4.28 34.16
CA MET A 1 -34.06 -3.91 34.72
C MET A 1 -33.03 -4.14 33.63
N ILE A 2 -32.16 -3.16 33.34
CA ILE A 2 -31.08 -3.33 32.36
C ILE A 2 -29.98 -4.16 33.01
N GLU A 3 -29.59 -5.27 32.38
CA GLU A 3 -28.51 -6.15 32.84
C GLU A 3 -27.15 -5.50 32.53
N PRO A 4 -26.38 -5.02 33.53
CA PRO A 4 -25.13 -4.26 33.29
C PRO A 4 -24.07 -5.09 32.56
N ARG A 5 -24.11 -6.42 32.73
CA ARG A 5 -23.18 -7.36 32.09
C ARG A 5 -23.40 -7.43 30.58
N VAL A 6 -24.66 -7.42 30.13
CA VAL A 6 -25.03 -7.40 28.71
C VAL A 6 -24.64 -6.07 28.07
N TYR A 7 -24.80 -4.97 28.80
CA TYR A 7 -24.36 -3.65 28.34
C TYR A 7 -22.84 -3.58 28.09
N ARG A 8 -22.01 -4.16 28.98
CA ARG A 8 -20.55 -4.24 28.76
C ARG A 8 -20.17 -5.19 27.63
N ALA A 9 -20.88 -6.32 27.48
CA ALA A 9 -20.64 -7.27 26.40
C ALA A 9 -20.90 -6.67 25.01
N ALA A 10 -21.84 -5.71 24.91
CA ALA A 10 -22.11 -4.99 23.65
C ALA A 10 -20.90 -4.18 23.13
N PHE A 11 -19.90 -3.87 23.98
CA PHE A 11 -18.67 -3.20 23.56
C PHE A 11 -17.56 -4.13 23.09
N VAL A 12 -17.71 -5.45 23.23
CA VAL A 12 -16.71 -6.44 22.78
C VAL A 12 -16.39 -6.29 21.28
N PRO A 13 -17.37 -6.12 20.36
CA PRO A 13 -17.07 -5.89 18.95
C PRO A 13 -16.28 -4.60 18.69
N ALA A 14 -16.56 -3.53 19.44
CA ALA A 14 -15.84 -2.26 19.32
C ALA A 14 -14.39 -2.40 19.79
N LEU A 15 -14.16 -3.12 20.89
CA LEU A 15 -12.81 -3.43 21.37
C LEU A 15 -12.04 -4.26 20.34
N LEU A 16 -12.68 -5.28 19.75
CA LEU A 16 -12.08 -6.09 18.69
C LEU A 16 -11.70 -5.24 17.47
N ALA A 17 -12.59 -4.35 17.01
CA ALA A 17 -12.31 -3.44 15.91
C ALA A 17 -11.14 -2.50 16.21
N ALA A 18 -11.02 -1.99 17.43
CA ALA A 18 -9.89 -1.17 17.86
C ALA A 18 -8.57 -1.94 17.82
N VAL A 19 -8.56 -3.20 18.29
CA VAL A 19 -7.39 -4.07 18.22
C VAL A 19 -7.00 -4.32 16.76
N LEU A 20 -7.95 -4.69 15.90
CA LEU A 20 -7.68 -4.89 14.47
C LEU A 20 -7.12 -3.63 13.80
N ALA A 21 -7.68 -2.46 14.12
CA ALA A 21 -7.19 -1.18 13.58
C ALA A 21 -5.74 -0.90 13.99
N MET A 22 -5.38 -1.14 15.25
CA MET A 22 -4.01 -0.96 15.74
C MET A 22 -2.99 -1.81 14.97
N PHE A 23 -3.36 -3.04 14.59
CA PHE A 23 -2.47 -3.94 13.87
C PHE A 23 -2.60 -3.87 12.33
N SER A 24 -3.61 -3.19 11.81
CA SER A 24 -3.82 -2.98 10.37
C SER A 24 -3.01 -1.77 9.83
N LEU A 25 -2.63 -0.84 10.70
CA LEU A 25 -1.88 0.35 10.35
C LEU A 25 -0.39 0.02 10.20
N GLU A 26 0.05 -0.26 8.98
CA GLU A 26 1.48 -0.40 8.65
C GLU A 26 2.13 0.97 8.38
N SER A 27 3.40 1.11 8.77
CA SER A 27 4.19 2.30 8.44
C SER A 27 4.46 2.35 6.94
N ARG A 28 4.40 3.56 6.36
CA ARG A 28 4.79 3.76 4.96
C ARG A 28 6.23 3.24 4.75
N PRO A 29 6.50 2.50 3.65
CA PRO A 29 7.85 2.05 3.32
C PRO A 29 8.82 3.25 3.36
N ARG A 30 10.00 3.05 3.94
CA ARG A 30 11.02 4.10 3.94
C ARG A 30 11.41 4.42 2.49
N PRO A 31 11.64 5.70 2.16
CA PRO A 31 12.18 6.05 0.85
C PRO A 31 13.52 5.33 0.66
N LEU A 32 13.69 4.73 -0.52
CA LEU A 32 14.96 4.12 -0.90
C LEU A 32 16.03 5.21 -0.94
N THR A 33 17.14 5.01 -0.22
CA THR A 33 18.29 5.90 -0.32
C THR A 33 18.89 5.75 -1.70
N GLN A 34 18.70 6.77 -2.54
CA GLN A 34 19.28 6.81 -3.88
C GLN A 34 20.79 7.08 -3.74
N GLY A 35 21.59 6.02 -3.82
CA GLY A 35 23.03 6.06 -3.57
C GLY A 35 23.86 6.81 -4.62
N LEU A 36 23.22 7.43 -5.61
CA LEU A 36 23.85 8.05 -6.76
C LEU A 36 23.20 9.39 -7.05
N ALA A 37 24.01 10.42 -7.34
CA ALA A 37 23.52 11.68 -7.85
C ALA A 37 22.66 11.41 -9.10
N ALA A 38 21.36 11.72 -9.00
CA ALA A 38 20.38 11.40 -10.04
C ALA A 38 20.85 11.87 -11.43
N ASP A 39 21.60 12.96 -11.50
CA ASP A 39 22.02 13.57 -12.76
C ASP A 39 23.11 12.79 -13.53
N VAL A 40 23.84 11.86 -12.90
CA VAL A 40 24.96 11.14 -13.57
C VAL A 40 24.56 9.75 -14.09
N LEU A 41 23.57 9.09 -13.47
CA LEU A 41 23.21 7.69 -13.76
C LEU A 41 21.76 7.50 -14.21
N PHE A 42 20.97 8.57 -14.28
CA PHE A 42 19.60 8.51 -14.77
C PHE A 42 19.54 8.74 -16.29
N ASP A 43 19.11 7.72 -17.04
CA ASP A 43 18.73 7.87 -18.44
C ASP A 43 17.22 8.13 -18.55
N GLY A 44 16.84 9.38 -18.82
CA GLY A 44 15.45 9.79 -18.94
C GLY A 44 14.70 9.13 -20.10
N ARG A 45 15.38 8.77 -21.19
CA ARG A 45 14.76 8.08 -22.33
C ARG A 45 14.44 6.64 -21.97
N LEU A 46 15.35 5.98 -21.27
CA LEU A 46 15.14 4.63 -20.76
C LEU A 46 14.00 4.62 -19.71
N ALA A 47 13.96 5.60 -18.82
CA ALA A 47 12.87 5.74 -17.86
C ALA A 47 11.51 5.94 -18.54
N ALA A 48 11.41 6.84 -19.52
CA ALA A 48 10.17 7.10 -20.25
C ALA A 48 9.68 5.86 -21.03
N THR A 49 10.59 5.15 -21.71
CA THR A 49 10.21 3.94 -22.45
C THR A 49 9.83 2.78 -21.52
N SER A 50 10.45 2.64 -20.36
CA SER A 50 10.03 1.67 -19.35
C SER A 50 8.67 2.02 -18.76
N ALA A 51 8.42 3.30 -18.44
CA ALA A 51 7.13 3.75 -17.93
C ALA A 51 5.98 3.54 -18.94
N ALA A 52 6.22 3.78 -20.23
CA ALA A 52 5.25 3.53 -21.30
C ALA A 52 4.90 2.03 -21.39
N ARG A 53 5.91 1.14 -21.36
CA ARG A 53 5.69 -0.31 -21.37
C ARG A 53 4.86 -0.80 -20.18
N LEU A 54 5.12 -0.28 -18.98
CA LEU A 54 4.33 -0.58 -17.78
C LEU A 54 2.87 -0.12 -17.92
N ALA A 55 2.65 1.05 -18.50
CA ALA A 55 1.30 1.58 -18.74
C ALA A 55 0.52 0.80 -19.81
N GLU A 56 1.21 0.30 -20.84
CA GLU A 56 0.61 -0.56 -21.87
C GLU A 56 0.28 -1.96 -21.33
N ALA A 57 1.19 -2.55 -20.54
CA ALA A 57 1.00 -3.88 -19.95
C ALA A 57 -0.15 -3.90 -18.94
N GLU A 58 -0.27 -2.85 -18.11
CA GLU A 58 -1.32 -2.73 -17.10
C GLU A 58 -2.06 -1.38 -17.23
N PRO A 59 -3.07 -1.28 -18.13
CA PRO A 59 -3.79 -0.04 -18.38
C PRO A 59 -4.57 0.50 -17.17
N SER A 60 -4.93 -0.38 -16.23
CA SER A 60 -5.65 -0.03 -15.00
C SER A 60 -4.82 -0.41 -13.77
N ARG A 61 -4.22 0.60 -13.15
CA ARG A 61 -3.43 0.48 -11.91
C ARG A 61 -4.18 1.07 -10.71
N ARG A 62 -5.47 0.77 -10.58
CA ARG A 62 -6.24 1.15 -9.39
C ARG A 62 -5.56 0.55 -8.15
N PRO A 63 -5.32 1.33 -7.08
CA PRO A 63 -4.68 0.83 -5.87
C PRO A 63 -5.35 -0.44 -5.33
N GLY A 64 -4.55 -1.47 -5.03
CA GLY A 64 -5.01 -2.77 -4.55
C GLY A 64 -5.59 -3.70 -5.64
N GLY A 65 -5.76 -3.19 -6.86
CA GLY A 65 -6.22 -3.94 -8.03
C GLY A 65 -5.20 -4.96 -8.54
N ARG A 66 -5.62 -5.78 -9.51
CA ARG A 66 -4.74 -6.77 -10.15
C ARG A 66 -3.54 -6.10 -10.84
N GLY A 67 -3.78 -5.05 -11.62
CA GLY A 67 -2.73 -4.36 -12.37
C GLY A 67 -1.73 -3.61 -11.48
N ASP A 68 -2.19 -3.09 -10.33
CA ASP A 68 -1.31 -2.50 -9.30
C ASP A 68 -0.34 -3.54 -8.73
N ARG A 69 -0.86 -4.71 -8.33
CA ARG A 69 -0.03 -5.82 -7.84
C ARG A 69 0.90 -6.41 -8.90
N ALA A 70 0.44 -6.51 -10.14
CA ALA A 70 1.26 -6.99 -11.26
C ALA A 70 2.42 -6.02 -11.57
N THR A 71 2.13 -4.72 -11.59
CA THR A 71 3.14 -3.66 -11.74
C THR A 71 4.15 -3.72 -10.59
N ALA A 72 3.68 -3.84 -9.34
CA ALA A 72 4.55 -3.92 -8.17
C ALA A 72 5.50 -5.11 -8.24
N ALA A 73 5.04 -6.28 -8.69
CA ALA A 73 5.88 -7.47 -8.87
C ALA A 73 6.93 -7.32 -9.99
N GLN A 74 6.72 -6.44 -10.97
CA GLN A 74 7.70 -6.18 -12.03
C GLN A 74 8.82 -5.21 -11.61
N VAL A 75 8.60 -4.38 -10.58
CA VAL A 75 9.55 -3.33 -10.17
C VAL A 75 10.15 -3.52 -8.77
N ALA A 76 9.69 -4.53 -8.02
CA ALA A 76 10.25 -4.95 -6.75
C ALA A 76 11.61 -5.64 -6.94
#